data_AF-A0A4Y2NLV1-F1
#
_entry.id   AF-A0A4Y2NLV1-F1
#
_cell.length_a   1.000
_cell.length_b   1.000
_cell.length_c   1.000
_cell.angle_alpha   90.00
_cell.angle_beta   90.00
_cell.angle_gamma   90.00
#
_symmetry.space_group_name_H-M   'P 1'
#
loop_
_entity.id
_entity.type
_entity.pdbx_description
1 polymer ?
#
loop_
_entity_poly.entity_id
_entity_poly.type
_entity_poly.pdbx_seq_one_letter_code
_entity_poly.pdbx_strand_id
1 'polypeptide(L)'
;MKNWGVLDMESHSDHKYIYFNLELEDIPEADFFLKSKYGLGKFTHYIKKHLGHLKNTLAASSYIIYLNNLFTELIELIKKGAFKSFKKKPKKFAKKYSFWNEDLRLARNKVSTPLKIYNRNKLSSSSDDVVQSSGLAYRKARADYKKLLLFTKRNAWEVFCTNYNERFSFLFKLVFNKGSSQNSIGVNPNNNPNNSIKEKIAFIMDNFLGLQLLSSSVLPTKRTLCTATAGYPPIIK
;
A
#
# COMPACT_ATOMS: atom_id res chain seq x y z
N MET A 1 21.42 9.57 13.95
CA MET A 1 21.03 10.94 14.35
C MET A 1 19.82 10.87 15.27
N LYS A 2 19.56 11.85 16.14
CA LYS A 2 18.35 11.87 16.98
C LYS A 2 17.14 12.20 16.10
N ASN A 3 16.33 11.18 15.76
CA ASN A 3 15.17 11.31 14.86
C ASN A 3 13.90 11.79 15.59
N TRP A 4 14.03 12.39 16.76
CA TRP A 4 12.92 12.89 17.56
C TRP A 4 13.34 14.02 18.50
N GLY A 5 12.37 14.84 18.90
CA GLY A 5 12.56 15.93 19.86
C GLY A 5 11.25 16.36 20.53
N VAL A 6 11.36 17.15 21.59
CA VAL A 6 10.23 17.76 22.28
C VAL A 6 10.07 19.18 21.75
N LEU A 7 8.87 19.53 21.27
CA LEU A 7 8.57 20.86 20.77
C LEU A 7 8.25 21.77 21.97
N ASP A 8 9.02 22.84 22.13
CA ASP A 8 8.78 23.84 23.18
C ASP A 8 7.80 24.91 22.68
N MET A 9 6.62 24.45 22.30
CA MET A 9 5.48 25.28 21.92
C MET A 9 4.44 25.19 23.02
N GLU A 10 3.82 26.32 23.39
CA GLU A 10 2.74 26.34 24.36
C GLU A 10 1.62 25.40 23.91
N SER A 11 1.52 24.25 24.58
CA SER A 11 0.32 23.45 24.59
C SER A 11 -0.59 24.03 25.66
N HIS A 12 -1.87 24.21 25.36
CA HIS A 12 -2.89 24.48 26.38
C HIS A 12 -3.24 23.19 27.17
N SER A 13 -2.22 22.39 27.48
CA SER A 13 -2.25 21.12 28.19
C SER A 13 -0.97 21.00 29.02
N ASP A 14 -1.04 20.23 30.09
CA ASP A 14 0.07 19.74 30.90
C ASP A 14 1.08 18.85 30.14
N HIS A 15 0.81 18.47 28.88
CA HIS A 15 1.69 17.65 28.05
C HIS A 15 2.42 18.47 26.97
N LYS A 16 3.72 18.22 26.78
CA LYS A 16 4.51 18.81 25.67
C LYS A 16 4.36 18.02 24.37
N TYR A 17 4.41 18.72 23.23
CA TYR A 17 4.41 18.06 21.92
C TYR A 17 5.73 17.32 21.68
N ILE A 18 5.67 16.13 21.08
CA ILE A 18 6.84 15.37 20.63
C ILE A 18 6.76 15.28 19.11
N TYR A 19 7.88 15.52 18.44
CA TYR A 19 7.98 15.37 16.99
C TYR A 19 9.02 14.29 16.63
N PHE A 20 8.82 13.68 15.47
CA PHE A 20 9.72 12.71 14.88
C PHE A 20 10.06 13.14 13.46
N ASN A 21 11.33 13.08 13.09
CA ASN A 21 11.73 13.22 11.69
C ASN A 21 11.81 11.82 11.08
N LEU A 22 10.86 11.50 10.23
CA LEU A 22 10.87 10.26 9.47
C LEU A 22 11.54 10.55 8.14
N GLU A 23 12.82 10.17 8.02
CA GLU A 23 13.48 10.09 6.72
C GLU A 23 12.79 8.97 5.94
N LEU A 24 11.85 9.37 5.07
CA LEU A 24 11.22 8.46 4.13
C LEU A 24 12.16 8.38 2.93
N GLU A 25 13.03 7.38 2.91
CA GLU A 25 13.71 6.96 1.67
C GLU A 25 12.62 6.73 0.62
N ASP A 26 12.70 7.51 -0.47
CA ASP A 26 11.80 7.54 -1.63
C ASP A 26 10.52 6.73 -1.42
N ILE A 27 9.51 7.38 -0.84
CA ILE A 27 8.15 6.83 -0.83
C ILE A 27 7.86 6.45 -2.28
N PRO A 28 7.63 5.17 -2.60
CA PRO A 28 7.53 4.75 -3.98
C PRO A 28 6.48 5.62 -4.66
N GLU A 29 6.92 6.32 -5.71
CA GLU A 29 6.10 7.18 -6.55
C GLU A 29 4.78 6.46 -6.84
N ALA A 30 3.73 6.86 -6.12
CA ALA A 30 2.41 6.26 -6.03
C ALA A 30 2.30 4.81 -6.56
N ASP A 31 2.13 3.84 -5.65
CA ASP A 31 1.72 2.46 -5.94
C ASP A 31 1.03 2.33 -7.30
N PHE A 32 1.63 1.61 -8.24
CA PHE A 32 1.09 1.45 -9.59
C PHE A 32 0.85 -0.02 -9.87
N PHE A 33 -0.10 -0.30 -10.76
CA PHE A 33 -0.27 -1.63 -11.33
C PHE A 33 0.07 -1.60 -12.82
N LEU A 34 0.66 -2.69 -13.30
CA LEU A 34 0.91 -2.90 -14.72
C LEU A 34 -0.36 -3.45 -15.37
N LYS A 35 -0.86 -2.79 -16.42
CA LYS A 35 -1.98 -3.34 -17.21
C LYS A 35 -1.46 -4.40 -18.18
N SER A 36 -1.81 -5.67 -17.93
CA SER A 36 -1.44 -6.81 -18.78
C SER A 36 -2.34 -7.01 -20.01
N LYS A 37 -3.55 -6.41 -20.04
CA LYS A 37 -4.51 -6.53 -21.16
C LYS A 37 -3.91 -6.13 -22.51
N TYR A 38 -2.96 -5.19 -22.51
CA TYR A 38 -2.28 -4.70 -23.71
C TYR A 38 -0.77 -4.76 -23.48
N GLY A 39 -0.03 -5.40 -24.38
CA GLY A 39 1.44 -5.49 -24.29
C GLY A 39 1.98 -6.89 -23.99
N LEU A 40 1.12 -7.90 -23.80
CA LEU A 40 1.58 -9.28 -23.58
C LEU A 40 2.45 -9.81 -24.73
N GLY A 41 2.08 -9.55 -25.99
CA GLY A 41 2.92 -9.95 -27.13
C GLY A 41 4.31 -9.31 -27.12
N LYS A 42 4.41 -8.03 -26.73
CA LYS A 42 5.70 -7.32 -26.58
C LYS A 42 6.53 -7.92 -25.45
N PHE A 43 5.87 -8.24 -24.33
CA PHE A 43 6.50 -8.91 -23.19
C PHE A 43 7.03 -10.28 -23.59
N THR A 44 6.20 -11.13 -24.19
CA THR A 44 6.59 -12.47 -24.63
C THR A 44 7.72 -12.41 -25.65
N HIS A 45 7.68 -11.49 -26.61
CA HIS A 45 8.78 -11.32 -27.57
C HIS A 45 10.09 -10.90 -26.89
N TYR A 46 10.02 -9.97 -25.93
CA TYR A 46 11.18 -9.56 -25.14
C TYR A 46 11.78 -10.73 -24.36
N ILE A 47 10.95 -11.51 -23.65
CA ILE A 47 11.42 -12.68 -22.89
C ILE A 47 12.02 -13.75 -23.82
N LYS A 48 11.35 -14.05 -24.95
CA LYS A 48 11.82 -15.04 -25.93
C LYS A 48 13.23 -14.75 -26.45
N LYS A 49 13.58 -13.48 -26.67
CA LYS A 49 14.91 -13.07 -27.11
C LYS A 49 16.03 -13.47 -26.14
N HIS A 50 15.73 -13.51 -24.84
CA HIS A 50 16.72 -13.80 -23.79
C HIS A 50 16.63 -15.21 -23.23
N LEU A 51 15.62 -15.99 -23.64
CA LEU A 51 15.37 -17.34 -23.14
C LEU A 51 16.51 -18.31 -23.45
N GLY A 52 17.12 -18.20 -24.63
CA GLY A 52 18.24 -19.06 -25.04
C GLY A 52 19.46 -18.90 -24.13
N HIS A 53 19.80 -17.67 -23.76
CA HIS A 53 20.88 -17.38 -22.82
C HIS A 53 20.63 -18.02 -21.44
N LEU A 54 19.41 -17.87 -20.92
CA LEU A 54 19.03 -18.43 -19.62
C LEU A 54 19.08 -19.97 -19.62
N LYS A 55 18.62 -20.62 -20.69
CA LYS A 55 18.69 -22.08 -20.84
C LYS A 55 20.14 -22.60 -20.84
N ASN A 56 21.02 -21.93 -21.60
CA ASN A 56 22.43 -22.31 -21.68
C ASN A 56 23.14 -22.11 -20.33
N THR A 57 22.85 -21.01 -19.65
CA THR A 57 23.42 -20.70 -18.33
C THR A 57 22.94 -21.69 -17.27
N LEU A 58 21.66 -22.09 -17.33
CA LEU A 58 21.12 -23.14 -16.46
C LEU A 58 21.81 -24.49 -16.69
N ALA A 59 22.00 -24.90 -17.95
CA ALA A 59 22.67 -26.15 -18.29
C ALA A 59 24.13 -26.20 -17.82
N ALA A 60 24.82 -25.04 -17.79
CA ALA A 60 26.18 -24.90 -17.31
C ALA A 60 26.29 -24.77 -15.78
N SER A 61 25.20 -24.46 -15.08
CA SER A 61 25.23 -24.22 -13.65
C SER A 61 25.29 -25.53 -12.85
N SER A 62 26.41 -25.74 -12.14
CA SER A 62 26.66 -26.93 -11.31
C SER A 62 26.65 -26.66 -9.81
N TYR A 63 26.64 -25.38 -9.39
CA TYR A 63 26.67 -24.96 -7.98
C TYR A 63 25.56 -23.95 -7.64
N ILE A 64 25.13 -23.97 -6.37
CA ILE A 64 24.03 -23.15 -5.85
C ILE A 64 24.22 -21.64 -6.04
N ILE A 65 25.47 -21.16 -5.99
CA ILE A 65 25.81 -19.75 -6.19
C ILE A 65 25.44 -19.30 -7.62
N TYR A 66 25.77 -20.13 -8.63
CA TYR A 66 25.42 -19.84 -10.02
C TYR A 66 23.91 -19.90 -10.27
N LEU A 67 23.20 -20.79 -9.56
CA LEU A 67 21.73 -20.82 -9.59
C LEU A 67 21.10 -19.56 -9.00
N ASN A 68 21.59 -19.08 -7.86
CA ASN A 68 21.09 -17.83 -7.26
C ASN A 68 21.33 -16.62 -8.16
N ASN A 69 22.49 -16.56 -8.82
CA ASN A 69 22.79 -15.53 -9.80
C ASN A 69 21.85 -15.60 -11.01
N LEU A 70 21.59 -16.81 -11.52
CA LEU A 70 20.63 -17.03 -12.60
C LEU A 70 19.22 -16.56 -12.22
N PHE A 71 18.75 -16.88 -11.01
CA PHE A 71 17.43 -16.42 -10.55
C PHE A 71 17.37 -14.91 -10.38
N THR A 72 18.45 -14.29 -9.90
CA THR A 72 18.54 -12.83 -9.80
C THR A 72 18.47 -12.19 -11.18
N GLU A 73 19.21 -12.73 -12.15
CA GLU A 73 19.18 -12.27 -13.55
C GLU A 73 17.79 -12.45 -14.17
N LEU A 74 17.14 -13.60 -13.92
CA LEU A 74 15.76 -13.86 -14.36
C LEU A 74 14.77 -12.85 -13.80
N ILE A 75 14.85 -12.55 -12.51
CA ILE A 75 13.97 -11.57 -11.84
C ILE A 75 14.16 -10.19 -12.46
N GLU A 76 15.40 -9.73 -12.64
CA GLU A 76 15.69 -8.44 -13.26
C GLU A 76 15.23 -8.38 -14.72
N LEU A 77 15.39 -9.48 -15.45
CA LEU A 77 14.92 -9.59 -16.83
C LEU A 77 13.40 -9.50 -16.92
N ILE A 78 12.67 -10.20 -16.05
CA ILE A 78 11.21 -10.16 -15.97
C ILE A 78 10.74 -8.75 -15.58
N LYS A 79 11.34 -8.12 -14.56
CA LYS A 79 11.03 -6.75 -14.15
C LYS A 79 11.19 -5.80 -15.34
N LYS A 80 12.37 -5.80 -15.98
CA LYS A 80 12.69 -4.92 -17.11
C LYS A 80 11.75 -5.17 -18.30
N GLY A 81 11.44 -6.42 -18.61
CA GLY A 81 10.47 -6.79 -19.63
C GLY A 81 9.07 -6.27 -19.33
N ALA A 82 8.62 -6.42 -18.09
CA ALA A 82 7.31 -5.98 -17.63
C ALA A 82 7.18 -4.45 -17.69
N PHE A 83 8.20 -3.72 -17.22
CA PHE A 83 8.23 -2.26 -17.27
C PHE A 83 8.27 -1.69 -18.69
N LYS A 84 8.95 -2.37 -19.61
CA LYS A 84 9.00 -1.96 -21.03
C LYS A 84 7.71 -2.27 -21.78
N SER A 85 7.03 -3.36 -21.42
CA SER A 85 5.94 -3.90 -22.22
C SER A 85 4.56 -3.48 -21.75
N PHE A 86 4.38 -3.31 -20.44
CA PHE A 86 3.09 -3.00 -19.85
C PHE A 86 2.98 -1.52 -19.47
N LYS A 87 1.79 -0.94 -19.68
CA LYS A 87 1.52 0.43 -19.25
C LYS A 87 1.37 0.49 -17.73
N LYS A 88 2.16 1.36 -17.08
CA LYS A 88 1.96 1.74 -15.68
C LYS A 88 0.62 2.47 -15.55
N LYS A 89 -0.17 2.10 -14.55
CA LYS A 89 -1.36 2.85 -14.15
C LYS A 89 -1.27 3.17 -12.67
N PRO A 90 -1.46 4.45 -12.29
CA PRO A 90 -1.49 4.81 -10.88
C PRO A 90 -2.64 4.04 -10.25
N LYS A 91 -2.37 3.39 -9.11
CA LYS A 91 -3.43 2.87 -8.26
C LYS A 91 -4.17 4.11 -7.80
N LYS A 92 -5.43 4.24 -8.22
CA LYS A 92 -6.30 5.26 -7.65
C LYS A 92 -6.38 4.90 -6.18
N PHE A 93 -5.67 5.63 -5.32
CA PHE A 93 -5.83 5.48 -3.88
C PHE A 93 -7.33 5.48 -3.60
N ALA A 94 -7.79 4.58 -2.71
CA ALA A 94 -9.07 4.78 -2.06
C ALA A 94 -9.10 6.24 -1.60
N LYS A 95 -10.19 6.97 -1.89
CA LYS A 95 -10.32 8.42 -1.70
C LYS A 95 -9.47 8.88 -0.51
N LYS A 96 -8.55 9.84 -0.72
CA LYS A 96 -7.73 10.42 0.35
C LYS A 96 -8.60 10.62 1.58
N TYR A 97 -8.15 10.11 2.73
CA TYR A 97 -8.91 10.25 3.98
C TYR A 97 -9.36 11.69 4.15
N SER A 98 -10.67 11.89 4.27
CA SER A 98 -11.27 13.17 4.59
C SER A 98 -12.46 12.92 5.48
N PHE A 99 -12.49 13.59 6.63
CA PHE A 99 -13.66 13.64 7.49
C PHE A 99 -14.50 14.90 7.25
N TRP A 100 -14.01 15.84 6.43
CA TRP A 100 -14.70 17.10 6.19
C TRP A 100 -15.87 16.88 5.24
N ASN A 101 -17.05 17.33 5.65
CA ASN A 101 -18.29 17.21 4.89
C ASN A 101 -19.15 18.48 5.03
N GLU A 102 -20.22 18.54 4.25
CA GLU A 102 -21.13 19.69 4.25
C GLU A 102 -21.86 19.88 5.59
N ASP A 103 -22.23 18.80 6.27
CA ASP A 103 -22.91 18.86 7.55
C ASP A 103 -22.05 19.52 8.63
N LEU A 104 -20.75 19.20 8.69
CA LEU A 104 -19.78 19.84 9.57
C LEU A 104 -19.59 21.31 9.21
N ARG A 105 -19.61 21.65 7.92
CA ARG A 105 -19.51 23.05 7.46
C ARG A 105 -20.72 23.85 7.93
N LEU A 106 -21.93 23.32 7.76
CA LEU A 106 -23.17 23.94 8.22
C LEU A 106 -23.20 24.07 9.75
N ALA A 107 -22.82 23.03 10.48
CA ALA A 107 -22.77 23.05 11.95
C ALA A 107 -21.76 24.09 12.48
N ARG A 108 -20.58 24.22 11.85
CA ARG A 108 -19.60 25.26 12.18
C ARG A 108 -20.16 26.67 11.94
N ASN A 109 -20.88 26.85 10.83
CA ASN A 109 -21.52 28.14 10.52
C ASN A 109 -22.59 28.49 11.57
N LYS A 110 -23.36 27.50 12.06
CA LYS A 110 -24.32 27.66 13.16
C LYS A 110 -23.66 28.09 14.48
N VAL A 111 -22.42 27.69 14.76
CA VAL A 111 -21.65 28.15 15.95
C VAL A 111 -21.10 29.58 15.76
N SER A 112 -20.81 29.96 14.51
CA SER A 112 -20.21 31.27 14.21
C SER A 112 -21.16 32.43 14.52
N THR A 113 -22.48 32.24 14.34
CA THR A 113 -23.50 33.24 14.64
C THR A 113 -23.58 33.59 16.15
N PRO A 114 -23.81 32.65 17.08
CA PRO A 114 -23.85 32.96 18.51
C PRO A 114 -22.49 33.44 19.05
N LEU A 115 -21.37 32.99 18.48
CA LEU A 115 -20.04 33.53 18.82
C LEU A 115 -19.95 35.03 18.51
N LYS A 116 -20.39 35.46 17.32
CA LYS A 116 -20.41 36.88 16.95
C LYS A 116 -21.31 37.71 17.86
N ILE A 117 -22.49 37.18 18.22
CA ILE A 117 -23.43 37.85 19.14
C ILE A 117 -22.81 37.99 20.53
N TYR A 118 -22.25 36.91 21.09
CA TYR A 118 -21.58 36.93 22.38
C TYR A 118 -20.42 37.94 22.40
N ASN A 119 -19.56 37.93 21.38
CA ASN A 119 -18.44 38.86 21.29
C ASN A 119 -18.91 40.32 21.16
N ARG A 120 -20.00 40.58 20.41
CA ARG A 120 -20.60 41.93 20.34
C ARG A 120 -21.09 42.37 21.71
N ASN A 121 -21.91 41.56 22.37
CA ASN A 121 -22.47 41.88 23.68
C ASN A 121 -21.39 42.04 24.76
N LYS A 122 -20.26 41.36 24.63
CA LYS A 122 -19.11 41.51 25.55
C LYS A 122 -18.33 42.81 25.31
N LEU A 123 -18.33 43.32 24.09
CA LEU A 123 -17.60 44.52 23.68
C LEU A 123 -18.45 45.80 23.78
N SER A 124 -19.76 45.71 23.51
CA SER A 124 -20.70 46.74 23.91
C SER A 124 -20.92 46.64 25.42
N SER A 125 -21.03 47.76 26.12
CA SER A 125 -21.36 47.82 27.56
C SER A 125 -22.80 47.33 27.85
N SER A 126 -23.16 46.17 27.33
CA SER A 126 -24.44 45.50 27.52
C SER A 126 -24.54 44.98 28.95
N SER A 127 -25.77 44.84 29.43
CA SER A 127 -26.05 44.25 30.74
C SER A 127 -25.41 42.86 30.88
N ASP A 128 -24.90 42.56 32.07
CA ASP A 128 -24.28 41.27 32.41
C ASP A 128 -25.20 40.09 32.10
N ASP A 129 -26.51 40.24 32.26
CA ASP A 129 -27.49 39.19 31.95
C ASP A 129 -27.53 38.85 30.44
N VAL A 130 -27.39 39.87 29.59
CA VAL A 130 -27.33 39.72 28.12
C VAL A 130 -26.01 39.06 27.69
N VAL A 131 -24.91 39.35 28.38
CA VAL A 131 -23.61 38.71 28.15
C VAL A 131 -23.64 37.25 28.59
N GLN A 132 -24.26 36.95 29.73
CA GLN A 132 -24.36 35.58 30.24
C GLN A 132 -25.27 34.70 29.38
N SER A 133 -26.44 35.18 29.00
CA SER A 133 -27.39 34.46 28.14
C SER A 133 -26.81 34.16 26.76
N SER A 134 -26.20 35.15 26.10
CA SER A 134 -25.51 34.96 24.82
C SER A 134 -24.29 34.04 24.92
N GLY A 135 -23.54 34.11 26.04
CA GLY A 135 -22.42 33.22 26.33
C GLY A 135 -22.86 31.76 26.55
N LEU A 136 -23.99 31.54 27.23
CA LEU A 136 -24.58 30.22 27.41
C LEU A 136 -25.02 29.62 26.07
N ALA A 137 -25.68 30.41 25.22
CA ALA A 137 -26.09 30.00 23.89
C ALA A 137 -24.89 29.59 23.01
N TYR A 138 -23.80 30.38 23.04
CA TYR A 138 -22.55 30.03 22.36
C TYR A 138 -21.92 28.73 22.90
N ARG A 139 -21.80 28.59 24.22
CA ARG A 139 -21.22 27.39 24.85
C ARG A 139 -22.01 26.13 24.49
N LYS A 140 -23.34 26.21 24.48
CA LYS A 140 -24.23 25.12 24.06
C LYS A 140 -24.00 24.74 22.60
N ALA A 141 -24.07 25.71 21.68
CA ALA A 141 -23.83 25.47 20.25
C ALA A 141 -22.44 24.87 19.98
N ARG A 142 -21.41 25.36 20.67
CA ARG A 142 -20.04 24.84 20.58
C ARG A 142 -19.92 23.40 21.08
N ALA A 143 -20.59 23.06 22.18
CA ALA A 143 -20.60 21.70 22.71
C ALA A 143 -21.23 20.71 21.73
N ASP A 144 -22.36 21.08 21.11
CA ASP A 144 -23.04 20.27 20.11
C ASP A 144 -22.19 20.07 18.85
N TYR A 145 -21.55 21.14 18.36
CA TYR A 145 -20.59 21.05 17.25
C TYR A 145 -19.41 20.13 17.58
N LYS A 146 -18.83 20.24 18.78
CA LYS A 146 -17.70 19.39 19.19
C LYS A 146 -18.08 17.91 19.21
N LYS A 147 -19.28 17.56 19.69
CA LYS A 147 -19.80 16.19 19.65
C LYS A 147 -19.90 15.68 18.21
N LEU A 148 -20.50 16.46 17.33
CA LEU A 148 -20.62 16.11 15.90
C LEU A 148 -19.24 15.95 15.25
N LEU A 149 -18.31 16.88 15.48
CA LEU A 149 -16.95 16.82 14.94
C LEU A 149 -16.22 15.53 15.32
N LEU A 150 -16.28 15.15 16.60
CA LEU A 150 -15.64 13.93 17.09
C LEU A 150 -16.29 12.68 16.51
N PHE A 151 -17.61 12.65 16.44
CA PHE A 151 -18.36 11.55 15.83
C PHE A 151 -18.02 11.39 14.35
N THR A 152 -18.08 12.47 13.56
CA THR A 152 -17.76 12.44 12.13
C THR A 152 -16.30 12.04 11.89
N LYS A 153 -15.34 12.51 12.70
CA LYS A 153 -13.94 12.07 12.61
C LYS A 153 -13.80 10.57 12.84
N ARG A 154 -14.43 10.03 13.88
CA ARG A 154 -14.41 8.60 14.21
C ARG A 154 -15.02 7.78 13.08
N ASN A 155 -16.22 8.15 12.62
CA ASN A 155 -16.89 7.41 11.55
C ASN A 155 -16.14 7.49 10.23
N ALA A 156 -15.59 8.65 9.86
CA ALA A 156 -14.78 8.78 8.66
C ALA A 156 -13.53 7.90 8.75
N TRP A 157 -12.93 7.78 9.93
CA TRP A 157 -11.79 6.90 10.17
C TRP A 157 -12.18 5.42 10.07
N GLU A 158 -13.29 5.03 10.69
CA GLU A 158 -13.81 3.68 10.62
C GLU A 158 -14.17 3.26 9.20
N VAL A 159 -14.89 4.12 8.47
CA VAL A 159 -15.23 3.93 7.04
C VAL A 159 -13.96 3.85 6.20
N PHE A 160 -12.95 4.68 6.48
CA PHE A 160 -11.68 4.62 5.78
C PHE A 160 -10.98 3.28 6.05
N CYS A 161 -10.83 2.87 7.30
CA CYS A 161 -10.17 1.61 7.69
C CYS A 161 -10.91 0.36 7.17
N THR A 162 -12.24 0.35 7.21
CA THR A 162 -13.06 -0.76 6.72
C THR A 162 -13.06 -0.86 5.19
N ASN A 163 -13.09 0.28 4.49
CA ASN A 163 -12.97 0.32 3.02
C ASN A 163 -11.53 0.21 2.52
N TYR A 164 -10.53 0.30 3.41
CA TYR A 164 -9.13 0.04 3.10
C TYR A 164 -8.94 -1.45 2.82
N ASN A 165 -9.35 -1.87 1.62
CA ASN A 165 -9.25 -3.25 1.17
C ASN A 165 -7.85 -3.62 0.67
N GLU A 166 -6.88 -2.70 0.81
CA GLU A 166 -5.49 -3.07 0.90
C GLU A 166 -5.28 -3.71 2.27
N ARG A 167 -5.71 -4.97 2.36
CA ARG A 167 -5.51 -5.86 3.49
C ARG A 167 -4.02 -5.99 3.73
N PHE A 168 -3.49 -5.05 4.48
CA PHE A 168 -2.13 -5.01 5.00
C PHE A 168 -1.10 -5.07 3.88
N SER A 169 -0.31 -4.00 3.73
CA SER A 169 0.87 -4.01 2.84
C SER A 169 1.61 -5.35 3.02
N PHE A 170 2.21 -5.88 1.96
CA PHE A 170 3.05 -7.08 2.01
C PHE A 170 3.95 -7.09 3.27
N LEU A 171 4.47 -5.93 3.67
CA LEU A 171 5.19 -5.66 4.91
C LEU A 171 4.49 -6.16 6.19
N PHE A 172 3.20 -5.94 6.37
CA PHE A 172 2.48 -6.43 7.55
C PHE A 172 2.25 -7.94 7.48
N LYS A 173 2.03 -8.54 6.30
CA LYS A 173 1.98 -10.01 6.17
C LYS A 173 3.35 -10.66 6.43
N LEU A 174 4.42 -9.98 6.06
CA LEU A 174 5.82 -10.36 6.28
C LEU A 174 6.19 -10.27 7.76
N VAL A 175 5.90 -9.14 8.43
CA VAL A 175 6.23 -8.89 9.84
C VAL A 175 5.46 -9.82 10.79
N PHE A 176 4.19 -10.10 10.50
CA PHE A 176 3.34 -10.94 11.36
C PHE A 176 3.32 -12.43 10.96
N ASN A 177 4.22 -12.86 10.06
CA ASN A 177 4.41 -14.26 9.65
C ASN A 177 3.11 -15.00 9.28
N LYS A 178 2.09 -14.26 8.80
CA LYS A 178 0.80 -14.82 8.36
C LYS A 178 0.83 -15.32 6.92
N GLY A 179 1.94 -15.09 6.21
CA GLY A 179 2.24 -15.76 4.95
C GLY A 179 3.08 -16.99 5.25
N SER A 180 2.44 -18.14 5.47
CA SER A 180 3.14 -19.42 5.53
C SER A 180 3.76 -19.72 4.15
N SER A 181 5.00 -19.30 3.91
CA SER A 181 5.77 -19.80 2.79
C SER A 181 6.20 -21.22 3.14
N GLN A 182 5.37 -22.20 2.81
CA GLN A 182 5.85 -23.58 2.67
C GLN A 182 6.84 -23.56 1.51
N ASN A 183 8.14 -23.49 1.83
CA ASN A 183 9.24 -23.47 0.86
C ASN A 183 9.49 -24.84 0.20
N SER A 184 8.54 -25.76 0.28
CA SER A 184 8.61 -27.03 -0.43
C SER A 184 8.22 -26.80 -1.89
N ILE A 185 9.15 -27.02 -2.82
CA ILE A 185 8.83 -27.23 -4.23
C ILE A 185 7.96 -28.50 -4.30
N GLY A 186 6.64 -28.34 -4.23
CA GLY A 186 5.65 -29.41 -4.18
C GLY A 186 5.43 -30.12 -5.52
N VAL A 187 6.40 -30.03 -6.44
CA VAL A 187 6.29 -30.59 -7.78
C VAL A 187 6.97 -31.95 -7.77
N ASN A 188 6.17 -33.00 -7.91
CA ASN A 188 6.61 -34.38 -8.03
C ASN A 188 6.28 -34.89 -9.45
N PRO A 189 7.20 -34.75 -10.41
CA PRO A 189 7.07 -35.38 -11.71
C PRO A 189 6.71 -36.86 -11.56
N ASN A 190 5.67 -37.32 -12.27
CA ASN A 190 5.19 -38.71 -12.27
C ASN A 190 4.84 -39.28 -10.88
N ASN A 191 4.39 -38.43 -9.94
CA ASN A 191 4.08 -38.82 -8.55
C ASN A 191 5.25 -39.46 -7.78
N ASN A 192 6.50 -39.32 -8.24
CA ASN A 192 7.65 -39.84 -7.51
C ASN A 192 8.10 -38.83 -6.43
N PRO A 193 8.04 -39.18 -5.13
CA PRO A 193 8.46 -38.30 -4.04
C PRO A 193 10.00 -38.13 -3.97
N ASN A 194 10.77 -39.07 -4.53
CA ASN A 194 12.24 -39.12 -4.44
C ASN A 194 12.97 -38.48 -5.65
N ASN A 195 12.30 -37.61 -6.41
CA ASN A 195 12.95 -36.93 -7.52
C ASN A 195 14.03 -35.96 -7.01
N SER A 196 15.17 -35.95 -7.70
CA SER A 196 16.24 -35.00 -7.43
C SER A 196 15.76 -33.57 -7.68
N ILE A 197 16.37 -32.60 -7.00
CA ILE A 197 16.07 -31.17 -7.20
C ILE A 197 16.25 -30.78 -8.68
N LYS A 198 17.23 -31.38 -9.37
CA LYS A 198 17.50 -31.15 -10.79
C LYS A 198 16.33 -31.57 -11.68
N GLU A 199 15.73 -32.73 -11.42
CA GLU A 199 14.54 -33.21 -12.17
C GLU A 199 13.30 -32.38 -11.89
N LYS A 200 13.12 -31.96 -10.63
CA LYS A 200 12.01 -31.06 -10.25
C LYS A 200 12.13 -29.71 -10.96
N ILE A 201 13.34 -29.14 -11.02
CA ILE A 201 13.61 -27.88 -11.72
C ILE A 201 13.45 -28.07 -13.24
N ALA A 202 13.97 -29.15 -13.82
CA ALA A 202 13.82 -29.44 -15.25
C ALA A 202 12.35 -29.53 -15.65
N PHE A 203 11.53 -30.26 -14.87
CA PHE A 203 10.09 -30.35 -15.11
C PHE A 203 9.36 -29.01 -14.97
N ILE A 204 9.70 -28.19 -13.97
CA ILE A 204 9.14 -26.84 -13.82
C ILE A 204 9.52 -25.98 -15.03
N MET A 205 10.78 -25.99 -15.42
CA MET A 205 11.26 -25.24 -16.58
C MET A 205 10.60 -25.71 -17.87
N ASP A 206 10.43 -27.02 -18.08
CA ASP A 206 9.75 -27.55 -19.26
C ASP A 206 8.25 -27.24 -19.27
N ASN A 207 7.58 -27.17 -18.12
CA ASN A 207 6.17 -26.75 -18.06
C ASN A 207 6.00 -25.23 -18.23
N PHE A 208 6.87 -24.43 -17.59
CA PHE A 208 6.84 -22.96 -17.72
C PHE A 208 7.27 -22.49 -19.11
N LEU A 209 8.21 -23.19 -19.75
CA LEU A 209 8.78 -22.83 -21.06
C LEU A 209 8.16 -23.63 -22.21
N GLY A 210 7.52 -24.77 -21.94
CA GLY A 210 6.80 -25.63 -22.88
C GLY A 210 5.34 -25.27 -23.12
N LEU A 211 4.82 -24.22 -22.46
CA LEU A 211 3.58 -23.52 -22.82
C LEU A 211 3.61 -22.85 -24.22
N GLN A 212 4.52 -23.30 -25.09
CA GLN A 212 4.58 -22.94 -26.49
C GLN A 212 3.54 -23.69 -27.36
N LEU A 213 2.72 -24.62 -26.81
CA LEU A 213 1.80 -25.43 -27.64
C LEU A 213 0.33 -25.51 -27.20
N LEU A 214 -0.10 -24.86 -26.12
CA LEU A 214 -1.53 -24.69 -25.85
C LEU A 214 -1.91 -23.22 -25.98
N SER A 215 -2.47 -22.94 -27.15
CA SER A 215 -3.48 -21.93 -27.46
C SER A 215 -3.88 -20.99 -26.30
N SER A 216 -3.71 -19.69 -26.57
CA SER A 216 -4.67 -18.58 -26.42
C SER A 216 -5.93 -18.63 -25.51
N SER A 217 -6.22 -19.65 -24.69
CA SER A 217 -7.51 -19.75 -23.98
C SER A 217 -7.45 -20.10 -22.49
N VAL A 218 -6.30 -20.39 -21.86
CA VAL A 218 -6.29 -20.73 -20.42
C VAL A 218 -5.15 -20.04 -19.66
N LEU A 219 -5.32 -18.74 -19.40
CA LEU A 219 -4.79 -18.13 -18.19
C LEU A 219 -5.99 -17.54 -17.43
N PRO A 220 -6.14 -17.82 -16.13
CA PRO A 220 -7.27 -17.32 -15.37
C PRO A 220 -7.27 -15.78 -15.44
N THR A 221 -8.35 -15.22 -15.96
CA THR A 221 -8.74 -13.81 -15.85
C THR A 221 -9.05 -13.47 -14.39
N LYS A 222 -8.05 -13.62 -13.52
CA LYS A 222 -8.05 -12.99 -12.19
C LYS A 222 -6.97 -11.92 -12.23
N ARG A 223 -7.35 -10.71 -11.80
CA ARG A 223 -6.45 -9.57 -11.61
C ARG A 223 -5.29 -10.01 -10.71
N THR A 224 -4.18 -10.43 -11.32
CA THR A 224 -2.95 -10.68 -10.58
C THR A 224 -2.32 -9.32 -10.30
N LEU A 225 -2.38 -8.90 -9.04
CA LEU A 225 -1.61 -7.78 -8.51
C LEU A 225 -0.13 -8.15 -8.58
N CYS A 226 0.54 -7.82 -9.68
CA CYS A 226 1.99 -7.75 -9.69
C CYS A 226 2.38 -6.42 -9.03
N THR A 227 2.61 -6.46 -7.72
CA THR A 227 3.34 -5.41 -7.01
C THR A 227 4.82 -5.62 -7.32
N ALA A 228 5.43 -4.67 -8.03
CA ALA A 228 6.87 -4.67 -8.21
C ALA A 228 7.48 -4.06 -6.96
N THR A 229 7.91 -4.89 -6.02
CA THR A 229 8.81 -4.47 -4.93
C THR A 229 10.23 -4.88 -5.30
N ALA A 230 11.17 -3.96 -5.07
CA ALA A 230 12.60 -4.27 -4.99
C ALA A 230 12.84 -5.08 -3.71
N GLY A 231 12.53 -6.37 -3.75
CA GLY A 231 12.92 -7.33 -2.73
C GLY A 231 14.26 -7.94 -3.09
N TYR A 232 15.24 -7.84 -2.19
CA TYR A 232 16.43 -8.70 -2.22
C TYR A 232 15.99 -10.18 -2.23
N PRO A 233 16.66 -11.05 -3.01
CA PRO A 233 16.30 -12.46 -3.06
C PRO A 233 16.53 -13.12 -1.69
N PRO A 234 15.65 -14.06 -1.28
CA PRO A 234 15.88 -14.86 -0.09
C PRO A 234 17.12 -15.74 -0.31
N ILE A 235 18.10 -15.60 0.58
CA ILE A 235 19.24 -16.51 0.69
C ILE A 235 18.68 -17.86 1.16
N ILE A 236 18.71 -18.85 0.27
CA ILE A 236 18.48 -20.25 0.63
C ILE A 236 19.71 -20.70 1.42
N LYS A 237 19.54 -21.02 2.71
CA LYS A 237 20.52 -21.77 3.49
C LYS A 237 20.44 -23.25 3.14
#